data_AF-A0A380DK60-F1
#
_entry.id   AF-A0A380DK60-F1
#
_cell.length_a   1.000
_cell.length_b   1.000
_cell.length_c   1.000
_cell.angle_alpha   90.00
_cell.angle_beta   90.00
_cell.angle_gamma   90.00
#
_symmetry.space_group_name_H-M   'P 1'
#
loop_
_entity.id
_entity.type
_entity.pdbx_description
1 polymer ?
#
loop_
_entity_poly.entity_id
_entity_poly.type
_entity_poly.pdbx_seq_one_letter_code
_entity_poly.pdbx_strand_id
1 'polypeptide(L)'
;MGTQINCALSKEMSYAGEIVPLSEMFFKEMPALGEEEQQVINGEQVPELMTHLFSKLEALEPFEAAEIKKTIKEVQKETGIKGKQLFMPIRVAVTGQMHGPELPNTIEVLGKEKVLNRLKQYK
;
A
#
# COMPACT_ATOMS: atom_id res chain seq x y z
N MET A 1 -15.67 12.57 -42.28
CA MET A 1 -15.60 11.16 -41.84
C MET A 1 -14.15 10.74 -42.02
N GLY A 2 -13.41 10.52 -40.92
CA GLY A 2 -11.96 10.32 -40.98
C GLY A 2 -11.34 10.31 -39.58
N THR A 3 -11.90 9.43 -38.75
CA THR A 3 -11.33 8.78 -37.56
C THR A 3 -10.03 9.31 -36.96
N GLN A 4 -10.18 9.76 -35.71
CA GLN A 4 -9.22 9.76 -34.59
C GLN A 4 -8.15 8.67 -34.71
N ILE A 5 -6.91 9.08 -35.01
CA ILE A 5 -5.74 8.22 -34.90
C ILE A 5 -5.04 8.53 -33.58
N ASN A 6 -5.29 7.63 -32.63
CA ASN A 6 -4.31 7.08 -31.70
C ASN A 6 -3.70 8.02 -30.64
N CYS A 7 -4.50 8.29 -29.61
CA CYS A 7 -4.07 8.77 -28.29
C CYS A 7 -3.43 7.64 -27.41
N ALA A 8 -2.86 6.58 -28.03
CA ALA A 8 -2.40 5.39 -27.32
C ALA A 8 -0.92 5.44 -26.88
N LEU A 9 -0.09 6.30 -27.49
CA LEU A 9 1.35 6.34 -27.18
C LEU A 9 1.70 7.15 -25.92
N SER A 10 0.85 8.06 -25.48
CA SER A 10 1.18 8.98 -24.37
C SER A 10 1.09 8.32 -22.98
N LYS A 11 0.52 7.11 -22.87
CA LYS A 11 0.43 6.40 -21.58
C LYS A 11 1.68 5.57 -21.28
N GLU A 12 2.42 5.12 -22.29
CA GLU A 12 3.55 4.20 -22.08
C GLU A 12 4.86 4.91 -21.71
N MET A 13 5.02 6.18 -22.09
CA MET A 13 6.23 6.95 -21.74
C MET A 13 6.25 7.48 -20.30
N SER A 14 5.12 7.49 -19.58
CA SER A 14 5.10 7.88 -18.16
C SER A 14 5.54 6.74 -17.21
N TYR A 15 5.46 5.47 -17.66
CA TYR A 15 5.93 4.35 -16.84
C TYR A 15 7.45 4.33 -16.70
N ALA A 16 8.20 4.73 -17.72
CA ALA A 16 9.67 4.69 -17.69
C ALA A 16 10.31 5.69 -16.70
N GLY A 17 9.64 6.81 -16.40
CA GLY A 17 10.13 7.83 -15.46
C GLY A 17 9.75 7.56 -14.00
N GLU A 18 8.65 6.84 -13.76
CA GLU A 18 8.19 6.48 -12.41
C GLU A 18 8.84 5.19 -11.88
N ILE A 19 9.47 4.38 -12.75
CA ILE A 19 10.16 3.14 -12.35
C ILE A 19 11.40 3.42 -11.48
N VAL A 20 12.10 4.55 -11.67
CA VAL A 20 13.34 4.83 -10.93
C VAL A 20 13.09 5.08 -9.42
N PRO A 21 12.18 5.99 -9.00
CA PRO A 21 11.90 6.19 -7.57
C PRO A 21 11.23 4.98 -6.90
N LEU A 22 10.39 4.25 -7.64
CA LEU A 22 9.66 3.08 -7.13
C LEU A 22 10.60 1.89 -6.89
N SER A 23 11.63 1.72 -7.73
CA SER A 23 12.69 0.73 -7.51
C SER A 23 13.49 0.98 -6.22
N GLU A 24 13.78 2.24 -5.88
CA GLU A 24 14.48 2.58 -4.63
C GLU A 24 13.68 2.18 -3.39
N MET A 25 12.35 2.33 -3.40
CA MET A 25 11.48 1.85 -2.31
C MET A 25 11.44 0.33 -2.19
N PHE A 26 11.58 -0.38 -3.31
CA PHE A 26 11.69 -1.84 -3.33
C PHE A 26 12.98 -2.33 -2.67
N PHE A 27 14.10 -1.61 -2.81
CA PHE A 27 15.37 -1.98 -2.19
C PHE A 27 15.62 -1.34 -0.82
N LYS A 28 14.92 -0.26 -0.47
CA LYS A 28 15.04 0.35 0.86
C LYS A 28 14.49 -0.58 1.94
N GLU A 29 15.34 -0.81 2.94
CA GLU A 29 14.97 -1.40 4.22
C GLU A 29 14.00 -0.48 4.95
N MET A 30 13.21 -1.05 5.87
CA MET A 30 12.27 -0.28 6.67
C MET A 30 13.05 0.68 7.58
N PRO A 31 12.80 2.00 7.52
CA PRO A 31 13.47 2.94 8.40
C PRO A 31 13.05 2.68 9.86
N ALA A 32 13.91 3.08 10.81
CA ALA A 32 13.55 3.07 12.22
C ALA A 32 12.33 3.97 12.45
N LEU A 33 11.32 3.44 13.14
CA LEU A 33 10.10 4.19 13.45
C LEU A 33 10.40 5.24 14.51
N GLY A 34 10.03 6.49 14.23
CA GLY A 34 10.05 7.57 15.21
C GLY A 34 8.95 7.39 16.27
N GLU A 35 8.91 8.32 17.22
CA GLU A 35 7.94 8.27 18.32
C GLU A 35 6.49 8.35 17.81
N GLU A 36 6.22 9.19 16.80
CA GLU A 36 4.89 9.35 16.22
C GLU A 36 4.45 8.09 15.45
N GLU A 37 5.33 7.49 14.66
CA GLU A 37 5.04 6.22 13.98
C GLU A 37 4.78 5.08 14.97
N GLN A 38 5.54 5.03 16.07
CA GLN A 38 5.34 4.05 17.12
C GLN A 38 3.99 4.24 17.83
N GLN A 39 3.58 5.48 18.09
CA GLN A 39 2.25 5.75 18.66
C GLN A 39 1.12 5.28 17.74
N VAL A 40 1.28 5.46 16.42
CA VAL A 40 0.30 5.00 15.44
C VAL A 40 0.23 3.48 15.39
N ILE A 41 1.37 2.78 15.36
CA ILE A 41 1.41 1.32 15.21
C ILE A 41 1.06 0.59 16.51
N ASN A 42 1.24 1.23 17.67
CA ASN A 42 0.86 0.69 18.98
C ASN A 42 -0.61 0.95 19.35
N GLY A 43 -1.43 1.48 18.42
CA GLY A 43 -2.86 1.65 18.64
C GLY A 43 -3.58 0.32 18.84
N GLU A 44 -4.59 0.28 19.73
CA GLU A 44 -5.32 -0.94 20.09
C GLU A 44 -5.98 -1.63 18.88
N GLN A 45 -6.43 -0.86 17.89
CA GLN A 45 -7.07 -1.36 16.69
C GLN A 45 -6.09 -1.91 15.63
N VAL A 46 -4.78 -1.73 15.82
CA VAL A 46 -3.78 -2.07 14.80
C VAL A 46 -3.64 -3.58 14.60
N PRO A 47 -3.50 -4.44 15.63
CA PRO A 47 -3.34 -5.87 15.42
C PRO A 47 -4.52 -6.51 14.67
N GLU A 48 -5.74 -6.10 15.00
CA GLU A 48 -6.96 -6.51 14.29
C GLU A 48 -6.92 -6.05 12.83
N LEU A 49 -6.64 -4.76 12.60
CA LEU A 49 -6.54 -4.20 11.26
C LEU A 49 -5.49 -4.93 10.39
N MET A 50 -4.30 -5.17 10.94
CA MET A 50 -3.21 -5.85 10.23
C MET A 50 -3.55 -7.31 9.95
N THR A 51 -4.23 -8.00 10.87
CA THR A 51 -4.70 -9.37 10.65
C THR A 51 -5.69 -9.47 9.48
N HIS A 52 -6.69 -8.59 9.44
CA HIS A 52 -7.69 -8.56 8.37
C HIS A 52 -7.05 -8.21 7.02
N LEU A 53 -6.18 -7.19 7.01
CA LEU A 53 -5.48 -6.77 5.80
C LEU A 53 -4.53 -7.85 5.28
N PHE A 54 -3.73 -8.45 6.16
CA PHE A 54 -2.81 -9.53 5.80
C PHE A 54 -3.56 -10.67 5.12
N SER A 55 -4.65 -11.16 5.73
CA SER A 55 -5.40 -12.30 5.22
C SER A 55 -5.98 -12.03 3.83
N LYS A 56 -6.48 -10.82 3.58
CA LYS A 56 -7.01 -10.47 2.25
C LYS A 56 -5.92 -10.24 1.22
N LEU A 57 -4.82 -9.58 1.58
CA LEU A 57 -3.70 -9.37 0.67
C LEU A 57 -2.98 -10.68 0.32
N GLU A 58 -2.94 -11.64 1.26
CA GLU A 58 -2.42 -12.99 1.02
C GLU A 58 -3.25 -13.74 -0.01
N ALA A 59 -4.58 -13.62 0.04
CA ALA A 59 -5.49 -14.21 -0.93
C ALA A 59 -5.66 -13.39 -2.23
N LEU A 60 -5.12 -12.16 -2.30
CA LEU A 60 -5.33 -11.26 -3.42
C LEU A 60 -4.51 -11.67 -4.65
N GLU A 61 -5.21 -11.95 -5.74
CA GLU A 61 -4.67 -12.16 -7.09
C GLU A 61 -5.65 -11.58 -8.13
N PRO A 62 -5.23 -10.66 -9.02
CA PRO A 62 -3.89 -10.10 -9.18
C PRO A 62 -3.51 -9.07 -8.09
N PHE A 63 -2.22 -8.95 -7.78
CA PHE A 63 -1.71 -8.01 -6.79
C PHE A 63 -1.43 -6.62 -7.40
N GLU A 64 -2.51 -5.93 -7.77
CA GLU A 64 -2.48 -4.62 -8.46
C GLU A 64 -3.07 -3.52 -7.58
N ALA A 65 -2.67 -2.24 -7.78
CA ALA A 65 -3.15 -1.13 -6.96
C ALA A 65 -4.68 -0.99 -6.94
N ALA A 66 -5.34 -1.29 -8.07
CA ALA A 66 -6.80 -1.25 -8.17
C ALA A 66 -7.47 -2.26 -7.22
N GLU A 67 -6.96 -3.49 -7.16
CA GLU A 67 -7.48 -4.54 -6.29
C GLU A 67 -7.09 -4.31 -4.83
N ILE A 68 -5.85 -3.89 -4.56
CA ILE A 68 -5.40 -3.50 -3.21
C ILE A 68 -6.30 -2.39 -2.64
N LYS A 69 -6.68 -1.41 -3.46
CA LYS A 69 -7.60 -0.33 -3.05
C LYS A 69 -8.98 -0.85 -2.69
N LYS A 70 -9.49 -1.86 -3.40
CA LYS A 70 -10.75 -2.53 -3.06
C LYS A 70 -10.61 -3.31 -1.76
N THR A 71 -9.53 -4.08 -1.61
CA THR A 71 -9.22 -4.82 -0.38
C THR A 71 -9.19 -3.91 0.85
N ILE A 72 -8.50 -2.77 0.78
CA ILE A 72 -8.46 -1.81 1.90
C ILE A 72 -9.87 -1.29 2.23
N LYS A 73 -10.72 -1.05 1.22
CA LYS A 73 -12.12 -0.66 1.43
C LYS A 73 -12.98 -1.77 2.03
N GLU A 74 -12.68 -3.03 1.76
CA GLU A 74 -13.35 -4.15 2.41
C GLU A 74 -12.96 -4.25 3.88
N VAL A 75 -11.65 -4.16 4.17
CA VAL A 75 -11.15 -4.11 5.55
C VAL A 75 -11.77 -2.94 6.32
N GLN A 76 -11.91 -1.78 5.68
CA GLN A 76 -12.62 -0.62 6.24
C GLN A 76 -14.06 -0.93 6.65
N LYS A 77 -14.78 -1.74 5.86
CA LYS A 77 -16.16 -2.13 6.13
C LYS A 77 -16.26 -3.17 7.23
N GLU A 78 -15.34 -4.13 7.26
CA GLU A 78 -15.30 -5.22 8.23
C GLU A 78 -14.90 -4.73 9.63
N THR A 79 -13.82 -3.95 9.72
CA THR A 79 -13.30 -3.44 11.00
C THR A 79 -14.05 -2.20 11.48
N GLY A 80 -14.77 -1.51 10.58
CA GLY A 80 -15.39 -0.22 10.87
C GLY A 80 -14.40 0.95 11.05
N ILE A 81 -13.08 0.70 10.98
CA ILE A 81 -12.01 1.70 11.12
C ILE A 81 -11.93 2.54 9.84
N LYS A 82 -11.89 3.86 9.96
CA LYS A 82 -11.95 4.78 8.80
C LYS A 82 -10.91 5.89 8.86
N GLY A 83 -10.67 6.50 7.69
CA GLY A 83 -9.83 7.71 7.59
C GLY A 83 -8.41 7.47 8.06
N LYS A 84 -7.87 8.41 8.86
CA LYS A 84 -6.48 8.35 9.32
C LYS A 84 -6.18 7.08 10.13
N GLN A 85 -7.12 6.59 10.94
CA GLN A 85 -6.92 5.39 11.76
C GLN A 85 -6.82 4.09 10.94
N LEU A 86 -7.27 4.10 9.68
CA LEU A 86 -7.12 2.98 8.76
C LEU A 86 -5.85 3.12 7.93
N PHE A 87 -5.72 4.25 7.22
CA PHE A 87 -4.66 4.43 6.23
C PHE A 87 -3.29 4.68 6.86
N MET A 88 -3.23 5.34 8.03
CA MET A 88 -1.96 5.72 8.65
C MET A 88 -1.23 4.50 9.24
N PRO A 89 -1.87 3.60 10.01
CA PRO A 89 -1.18 2.40 10.50
C PRO A 89 -0.72 1.50 9.35
N ILE A 90 -1.53 1.33 8.30
CA ILE A 90 -1.13 0.50 7.15
C ILE A 90 0.09 1.12 6.46
N ARG A 91 0.10 2.44 6.27
CA ARG A 91 1.24 3.13 5.69
C ARG A 91 2.48 2.95 6.55
N VAL A 92 2.40 3.18 7.86
CA VAL A 92 3.54 3.02 8.77
C VAL A 92 4.03 1.57 8.77
N ALA A 93 3.14 0.59 8.82
CA ALA A 93 3.51 -0.83 8.77
C ALA A 93 4.24 -1.19 7.47
N VAL A 94 3.80 -0.61 6.34
CA VAL A 94 4.32 -0.97 5.01
C VAL A 94 5.54 -0.14 4.61
N THR A 95 5.65 1.14 4.99
CA THR A 95 6.74 2.03 4.54
C THR A 95 7.62 2.54 5.69
N GLY A 96 7.17 2.46 6.93
CA GLY A 96 7.82 3.09 8.08
C GLY A 96 7.71 4.62 8.09
N GLN A 97 6.79 5.20 7.33
CA GLN A 97 6.64 6.65 7.20
C GLN A 97 5.16 7.05 7.33
N MET A 98 4.89 8.23 7.90
CA MET A 98 3.53 8.77 7.99
C MET A 98 3.03 9.43 6.70
N HIS A 99 3.94 9.75 5.77
CA HIS A 99 3.65 10.43 4.51
C HIS A 99 4.25 9.68 3.32
N GLY A 100 3.83 10.04 2.11
CA GLY A 100 4.36 9.48 0.87
C GLY A 100 3.32 9.34 -0.24
N PRO A 101 3.65 8.62 -1.32
CA PRO A 101 2.75 8.41 -2.47
C PRO A 101 1.51 7.60 -2.11
N GLU A 102 0.59 7.41 -3.07
CA GLU A 102 -0.65 6.66 -2.83
C GLU A 102 -0.36 5.26 -2.26
N LEU A 103 -1.07 4.89 -1.19
CA LEU A 103 -0.81 3.65 -0.46
C LEU A 103 -1.00 2.39 -1.34
N PRO A 104 -2.05 2.26 -2.17
CA PRO A 104 -2.21 1.09 -3.03
C PRO A 104 -1.07 0.93 -4.03
N ASN A 105 -0.63 2.01 -4.67
CA ASN A 105 0.51 1.99 -5.61
C ASN A 105 1.80 1.63 -4.89
N THR A 106 1.97 2.12 -3.66
CA THR A 106 3.12 1.78 -2.82
C THR A 106 3.15 0.28 -2.48
N ILE A 107 2.00 -0.28 -2.11
CA ILE A 107 1.86 -1.70 -1.78
C ILE A 107 2.16 -2.55 -3.03
N GLU A 108 1.58 -2.21 -4.18
CA GLU A 108 1.81 -2.89 -5.46
C GLU A 108 3.31 -2.93 -5.80
N VAL A 109 3.97 -1.77 -5.74
CA VAL A 109 5.41 -1.64 -6.06
C VAL A 109 6.29 -2.42 -5.09
N LEU A 110 5.97 -2.41 -3.79
CA LEU A 110 6.73 -3.19 -2.81
C LEU A 110 6.60 -4.70 -3.01
N GLY A 111 5.50 -5.13 -3.63
CA GLY A 111 5.21 -6.52 -3.90
C GLY A 111 4.60 -7.26 -2.71
N LYS A 112 3.82 -8.29 -3.05
CA LYS A 112 3.02 -9.09 -2.11
C LYS A 112 3.84 -9.65 -0.95
N GLU A 113 4.94 -10.34 -1.25
CA GLU A 113 5.77 -11.00 -0.23
C GLU A 113 6.36 -10.00 0.79
N LYS A 114 6.90 -8.87 0.30
CA LYS A 114 7.52 -7.85 1.16
C LYS A 114 6.47 -7.20 2.07
N VAL A 115 5.30 -6.89 1.52
CA VAL A 115 4.17 -6.32 2.28
C VAL A 115 3.69 -7.30 3.34
N LEU A 116 3.45 -8.56 2.99
CA LEU A 116 3.00 -9.58 3.94
C LEU A 116 4.03 -9.79 5.06
N ASN A 117 5.32 -9.86 4.74
CA ASN A 117 6.39 -9.97 5.74
C ASN A 117 6.44 -8.77 6.70
N ARG A 118 6.17 -7.55 6.20
CA ARG A 118 6.08 -6.35 7.04
C ARG A 118 4.84 -6.38 7.93
N LEU A 119 3.67 -6.68 7.37
CA LEU A 119 2.41 -6.75 8.11
C LEU A 119 2.43 -7.82 9.21
N LYS A 120 3.12 -8.95 8.98
CA LYS A 120 3.26 -10.05 9.95
C LYS A 120 3.93 -9.63 11.26
N GLN A 121 4.73 -8.57 11.28
CA GLN A 121 5.37 -8.05 12.49
C GLN A 121 4.39 -7.32 13.42
N TYR A 122 3.22 -6.97 12.90
CA TYR A 122 2.20 -6.17 13.58
C TYR A 122 0.86 -6.91 13.70
N LYS A 123 0.87 -8.23 13.46
CA LYS A 123 -0.28 -9.11 13.64
C LYS A 123 -0.47 -9.45 15.12
#